data_AF-A0A969LL99-F1
#
_entry.id   AF-A0A969LL99-F1
#
_cell.length_a   1.000
_cell.length_b   1.000
_cell.length_c   1.000
_cell.angle_alpha   90.00
_cell.angle_beta   90.00
_cell.angle_gamma   90.00
#
_symmetry.space_group_name_H-M   'P 1'
#
loop_
_entity.id
_entity.type
_entity.pdbx_description
1 polymer ?
#
loop_
_entity_poly.entity_id
_entity_poly.type
_entity_poly.pdbx_seq_one_letter_code
_entity_poly.pdbx_strand_id
1 'polypeptide(L)'
;MSALVKRKNGNLMRSVQRIVCHLAILYITMMAFPATANDPEDPDSYNLLPDLVSLTVTPSEAVMLVGEKLQLSLIATYSDGSMRDVTTSDDTFYDPGNDVVEIEETGRIIALSSGTELISARYGWKLNLALVWVDVTVVDPLDTDGDGVPNDVELAPWP
;
A
#
# COMPACT_ATOMS: atom_id res chain seq x y z
N MET A 1 -13.74 21.78 52.33
CA MET A 1 -13.38 20.39 51.96
C MET A 1 -12.48 20.27 50.71
N SER A 2 -12.11 21.35 50.01
CA SER A 2 -11.47 21.29 48.68
C SER A 2 -9.93 21.20 48.63
N ALA A 3 -9.21 21.40 49.75
CA ALA A 3 -7.74 21.39 49.76
C ALA A 3 -7.13 19.97 49.91
N LEU A 4 -7.85 19.05 50.57
CA LEU A 4 -7.38 17.68 50.80
C LEU A 4 -7.47 16.80 49.53
N VAL A 5 -8.49 17.02 48.69
CA VAL A 5 -8.67 16.29 47.42
C VAL A 5 -7.57 16.68 46.41
N LYS A 6 -7.21 17.97 46.34
CA LYS A 6 -6.16 18.45 45.42
C LYS A 6 -4.76 17.92 45.77
N ARG A 7 -4.45 17.76 47.07
CA ARG A 7 -3.19 17.14 47.54
C ARG A 7 -3.14 15.63 47.28
N LYS A 8 -4.27 14.92 47.42
CA LYS A 8 -4.35 13.47 47.16
C LYS A 8 -4.11 13.15 45.68
N ASN A 9 -4.64 13.97 44.77
CA ASN A 9 -4.50 13.79 43.32
C ASN A 9 -3.07 14.08 42.82
N GLY A 10 -2.38 15.08 43.38
CA GLY A 10 -0.99 15.37 43.02
C GLY A 10 -0.01 14.26 43.43
N ASN A 11 -0.23 13.63 44.58
CA ASN A 11 0.55 12.48 45.02
C ASN A 11 0.25 11.22 44.18
N LEU A 12 -1.01 11.04 43.76
CA LEU A 12 -1.42 9.95 42.88
C LEU A 12 -0.77 10.08 41.49
N MET A 13 -0.77 11.27 40.89
CA MET A 13 -0.14 11.49 39.58
C MET A 13 1.38 11.29 39.61
N ARG A 14 2.06 11.66 40.70
CA ARG A 14 3.50 11.37 40.89
C ARG A 14 3.78 9.87 41.07
N SER A 15 2.85 9.13 41.65
CA SER A 15 2.94 7.67 41.81
C SER A 15 2.69 6.94 40.49
N VAL A 16 1.68 7.35 39.73
CA VAL A 16 1.38 6.82 38.40
C VAL A 16 2.55 7.11 37.44
N GLN A 17 3.13 8.31 37.47
CA GLN A 17 4.29 8.65 36.65
C GLN A 17 5.50 7.75 36.93
N ARG A 18 5.74 7.38 38.20
CA ARG A 18 6.81 6.46 38.56
C ARG A 18 6.57 5.04 38.05
N ILE A 19 5.33 4.56 38.15
CA ILE A 19 4.93 3.24 37.65
C ILE A 19 5.04 3.19 36.13
N VAL A 20 4.57 4.22 35.43
CA VAL A 20 4.66 4.33 33.96
C VAL A 20 6.13 4.39 33.51
N CYS A 21 6.99 5.16 34.18
CA CYS A 21 8.43 5.17 33.88
C CYS A 21 9.10 3.82 34.12
N HIS A 22 8.75 3.10 35.21
CA HIS A 22 9.32 1.77 35.45
C HIS A 22 8.83 0.73 34.45
N LEU A 23 7.57 0.77 34.04
CA LEU A 23 7.04 -0.14 33.01
C LEU A 23 7.66 0.16 31.63
N ALA A 24 7.88 1.43 31.28
CA ALA A 24 8.57 1.82 30.04
C ALA A 24 10.05 1.39 30.05
N ILE A 25 10.75 1.54 31.19
CA ILE A 25 12.14 1.07 31.34
C ILE A 25 12.20 -0.45 31.26
N LEU A 26 11.26 -1.17 31.88
CA LEU A 26 11.20 -2.62 31.81
C LEU A 26 10.95 -3.10 30.37
N TYR A 27 10.06 -2.43 29.65
CA TYR A 27 9.75 -2.69 28.23
C TYR A 27 10.99 -2.47 27.34
N ILE A 28 11.75 -1.39 27.58
CA ILE A 28 13.01 -1.13 26.86
C ILE A 28 14.07 -2.20 27.18
N THR A 29 14.17 -2.67 28.43
CA THR A 29 15.13 -3.73 28.79
C THR A 29 14.74 -5.13 28.28
N MET A 30 13.45 -5.38 28.05
CA MET A 30 12.96 -6.67 27.56
C MET A 30 13.12 -6.85 26.04
N MET A 31 13.55 -5.80 25.32
CA MET A 31 13.95 -5.90 23.91
C MET A 31 15.43 -6.27 23.70
N ALA A 32 16.20 -6.44 24.78
CA ALA A 32 17.58 -6.91 24.68
C ALA A 32 17.65 -8.44 24.73
N PHE A 33 17.30 -9.08 23.61
CA PHE A 33 17.87 -10.41 23.33
C PHE A 33 19.37 -10.22 23.11
N PRO A 34 20.27 -10.99 23.76
CA PRO A 34 21.64 -11.07 23.30
C PRO A 34 21.61 -11.82 21.97
N ALA A 35 21.60 -11.08 20.86
CA ALA A 35 22.24 -11.57 19.66
C ALA A 35 23.71 -11.77 20.04
N THR A 36 24.11 -13.02 20.27
CA THR A 36 25.53 -13.37 20.21
C THR A 36 25.95 -13.14 18.77
N ALA A 37 26.56 -11.99 18.58
CA ALA A 37 27.04 -11.56 17.29
C ALA A 37 28.59 -11.62 17.40
N ASN A 38 29.22 -12.22 16.38
CA ASN A 38 30.43 -11.69 15.72
C ASN A 38 31.67 -12.57 15.80
N ASP A 39 31.77 -13.47 14.81
CA ASP A 39 33.02 -13.68 14.10
C ASP A 39 33.33 -12.41 13.27
N PRO A 40 34.45 -11.71 13.47
CA PRO A 40 34.71 -10.38 12.91
C PRO A 40 35.43 -10.34 11.54
N GLU A 41 35.25 -11.31 10.62
CA GLU A 41 35.96 -11.31 9.32
C GLU A 41 35.07 -11.38 8.05
N ASP A 42 33.78 -11.03 8.12
CA ASP A 42 32.99 -10.79 6.89
C ASP A 42 32.24 -9.45 6.92
N PRO A 43 32.68 -8.43 6.15
CA PRO A 43 32.02 -7.13 6.09
C PRO A 43 30.60 -7.16 5.48
N ASP A 44 30.16 -8.29 4.90
CA ASP A 44 28.85 -8.43 4.26
C ASP A 44 27.79 -9.20 5.11
N SER A 45 28.14 -9.62 6.35
CA SER A 45 27.35 -10.61 7.13
C SER A 45 26.18 -10.06 7.96
N TYR A 46 25.42 -9.06 7.49
CA TYR A 46 24.17 -8.64 8.16
C TYR A 46 22.98 -8.34 7.24
N ASN A 47 22.93 -8.85 6.01
CA ASN A 47 21.66 -8.88 5.27
C ASN A 47 20.87 -10.15 5.63
N LEU A 48 20.16 -10.12 6.75
CA LEU A 48 19.36 -11.25 7.23
C LEU A 48 17.95 -11.29 6.62
N LEU A 49 17.60 -10.30 5.80
CA LEU A 49 16.31 -10.25 5.10
C LEU A 49 16.56 -10.49 3.61
N PRO A 50 15.73 -11.30 2.96
CA PRO A 50 15.90 -11.54 1.55
C PRO A 50 15.55 -10.26 0.79
N ASP A 51 16.43 -9.83 -0.11
CA ASP A 51 16.18 -8.68 -0.97
C ASP A 51 15.02 -8.94 -1.93
N LEU A 52 14.27 -7.89 -2.27
CA LEU A 52 13.24 -7.94 -3.30
C LEU A 52 13.92 -8.10 -4.67
N VAL A 53 13.57 -9.17 -5.39
CA VAL A 53 14.15 -9.48 -6.69
C VAL A 53 13.23 -9.02 -7.82
N SER A 54 11.94 -9.32 -7.71
CA SER A 54 10.96 -8.95 -8.74
C SER A 54 9.57 -8.75 -8.16
N LEU A 55 8.74 -8.05 -8.93
CA LEU A 55 7.33 -7.84 -8.66
C LEU A 55 6.55 -8.26 -9.90
N THR A 56 5.48 -9.02 -9.68
CA THR A 56 4.56 -9.45 -10.74
C THR A 56 3.18 -8.93 -10.42
N VAL A 57 2.49 -8.36 -11.42
CA VAL A 57 1.09 -7.93 -11.32
C VAL A 57 0.20 -8.86 -12.14
N THR A 58 -0.99 -9.13 -11.64
CA THR A 58 -2.01 -9.90 -12.36
C THR A 58 -3.38 -9.27 -12.14
N PRO A 59 -4.15 -9.03 -13.22
CA PRO A 59 -3.75 -9.10 -14.62
C PRO A 59 -2.77 -7.98 -15.01
N SER A 60 -1.95 -8.21 -16.05
CA SER A 60 -1.09 -7.18 -16.66
C SER A 60 -1.80 -6.38 -17.76
N GLU A 61 -2.87 -6.94 -18.32
CA GLU A 61 -3.72 -6.29 -19.32
C GLU A 61 -5.18 -6.58 -18.95
N ALA A 62 -6.04 -5.56 -19.00
CA ALA A 62 -7.45 -5.70 -18.70
C ALA A 62 -8.31 -4.87 -19.66
N VAL A 63 -9.44 -5.45 -20.06
CA VAL A 63 -10.51 -4.73 -20.75
C VAL A 63 -11.71 -4.73 -19.82
N MET A 64 -12.23 -3.54 -19.53
CA MET A 64 -13.30 -3.30 -18.57
C MET A 64 -14.43 -2.50 -19.21
N LEU A 65 -15.67 -2.70 -18.75
CA LEU A 65 -16.77 -1.79 -19.06
C LEU A 65 -16.78 -0.60 -18.08
N VAL A 66 -17.31 0.55 -18.51
CA VAL A 66 -17.53 1.69 -17.60
C VAL A 66 -18.37 1.23 -16.39
N GLY A 67 -17.90 1.54 -15.18
CA GLY A 67 -18.50 1.13 -13.91
C GLY A 67 -18.12 -0.27 -13.40
N GLU A 68 -17.37 -1.05 -14.20
CA GLU A 68 -16.84 -2.35 -13.78
C GLU A 68 -15.73 -2.20 -12.73
N LYS A 69 -15.54 -3.26 -11.93
CA LYS A 69 -14.51 -3.33 -10.90
C LYS A 69 -13.61 -4.53 -11.13
N LEU A 70 -12.31 -4.33 -10.98
CA LEU A 70 -11.29 -5.36 -11.14
C LEU A 70 -10.36 -5.38 -9.93
N GLN A 71 -9.96 -6.56 -9.49
CA GLN A 71 -9.00 -6.73 -8.41
C GLN A 71 -7.63 -7.04 -9.01
N LEU A 72 -6.62 -6.22 -8.69
CA LEU A 72 -5.22 -6.55 -8.95
C LEU A 72 -4.69 -7.48 -7.88
N SER A 73 -3.71 -8.30 -8.26
CA SER A 73 -2.85 -9.06 -7.37
C SER A 73 -1.39 -8.73 -7.66
N LEU A 74 -0.65 -8.32 -6.62
CA LEU A 74 0.78 -8.07 -6.69
C LEU A 74 1.53 -9.13 -5.89
N ILE A 75 2.39 -9.88 -6.58
CA ILE A 75 3.24 -10.90 -5.98
C ILE A 75 4.71 -10.45 -6.05
N ALA A 76 5.31 -10.27 -4.88
CA ALA A 76 6.73 -10.00 -4.72
C ALA A 76 7.50 -11.32 -4.62
N THR A 77 8.60 -11.44 -5.37
CA THR A 77 9.55 -12.55 -5.28
C THR A 77 10.85 -12.04 -4.66
N TYR A 78 11.33 -12.75 -3.64
CA TYR A 78 12.54 -12.39 -2.91
C TYR A 78 13.72 -13.31 -3.27
N SER A 79 14.93 -12.90 -2.89
CA SER A 79 16.18 -13.61 -3.19
C SER A 79 16.30 -15.00 -2.53
N ASP A 80 15.55 -15.27 -1.48
CA ASP A 80 15.42 -16.60 -0.87
C ASP A 80 14.46 -17.54 -1.64
N GLY A 81 13.87 -17.06 -2.74
CA GLY A 81 12.87 -17.77 -3.54
C GLY A 81 11.46 -17.74 -2.93
N SER A 82 11.25 -17.06 -1.80
CA SER A 82 9.93 -16.87 -1.24
C SER A 82 9.11 -15.90 -2.09
N MET A 83 7.79 -16.16 -2.14
CA MET A 83 6.82 -15.28 -2.78
C MET A 83 5.85 -14.77 -1.72
N ARG A 84 5.51 -13.48 -1.77
CA ARG A 84 4.50 -12.88 -0.89
C ARG A 84 3.52 -12.06 -1.70
N ASP A 85 2.25 -12.17 -1.32
CA ASP A 85 1.23 -11.24 -1.78
C ASP A 85 1.43 -9.90 -1.06
N VAL A 86 1.64 -8.86 -1.84
CA VAL A 86 1.89 -7.49 -1.38
C VAL A 86 0.79 -6.54 -1.86
N THR A 87 -0.32 -7.06 -2.37
CA THR A 87 -1.43 -6.27 -2.93
C THR A 87 -1.92 -5.18 -1.98
N THR A 88 -2.03 -5.50 -0.69
CA THR A 88 -2.52 -4.57 0.35
C THR A 88 -1.43 -4.23 1.37
N SER A 89 -0.16 -4.30 0.98
CA SER A 89 0.96 -3.97 1.87
C SER A 89 1.10 -2.45 2.00
N ASP A 90 1.47 -1.97 3.19
CA ASP A 90 1.73 -0.54 3.44
C ASP A 90 2.86 0.05 2.56
N ASP A 91 3.75 -0.79 2.04
CA ASP A 91 4.85 -0.41 1.14
C ASP A 91 4.47 -0.50 -0.35
N THR A 92 3.20 -0.80 -0.65
CA THR A 92 2.67 -0.83 -2.01
C THR A 92 2.01 0.50 -2.34
N PHE A 93 2.33 1.02 -3.52
CA PHE A 93 1.72 2.23 -4.04
C PHE A 93 1.19 1.98 -5.44
N TYR A 94 -0.03 2.42 -5.66
CA TYR A 94 -0.72 2.39 -6.96
C TYR A 94 -0.84 3.79 -7.52
N ASP A 95 -0.53 3.93 -8.80
CA ASP A 95 -0.73 5.14 -9.58
C ASP A 95 -1.74 4.82 -10.70
N PRO A 96 -2.99 5.30 -10.59
CA PRO A 96 -4.01 5.03 -11.61
C PRO A 96 -3.72 5.72 -12.94
N GLY A 97 -2.81 6.70 -12.98
CA GLY A 97 -2.62 7.56 -14.16
C GLY A 97 -3.64 8.70 -14.19
N ASN A 98 -4.44 8.77 -15.26
CA ASN A 98 -5.45 9.81 -15.51
C ASN A 98 -6.89 9.43 -15.06
N ASP A 99 -7.84 10.33 -15.32
CA ASP A 99 -9.25 10.25 -14.91
C ASP A 99 -10.09 9.13 -15.60
N VAL A 100 -9.46 8.16 -16.29
CA VAL A 100 -10.15 7.00 -16.91
C VAL A 100 -10.52 5.94 -15.85
N VAL A 101 -9.66 5.77 -14.83
CA VAL A 101 -9.78 4.74 -13.81
C VAL A 101 -9.43 5.28 -12.41
N GLU A 102 -10.08 4.73 -11.39
CA GLU A 102 -9.70 4.94 -9.98
C GLU A 102 -9.11 3.64 -9.43
N ILE A 103 -8.07 3.74 -8.60
CA ILE A 103 -7.50 2.60 -7.88
C ILE A 103 -7.50 2.84 -6.38
N GLU A 104 -8.07 1.89 -5.63
CA GLU A 104 -8.04 1.91 -4.16
C GLU A 104 -6.71 1.34 -3.64
N GLU A 105 -6.33 1.70 -2.41
CA GLU A 105 -5.14 1.15 -1.72
C GLU A 105 -5.17 -0.38 -1.58
N THR A 106 -6.35 -1.00 -1.75
CA THR A 106 -6.54 -2.44 -1.77
C THR A 106 -6.20 -3.11 -3.11
N GLY A 107 -5.75 -2.34 -4.11
CA GLY A 107 -5.49 -2.81 -5.46
C GLY A 107 -6.78 -3.01 -6.29
N ARG A 108 -7.90 -2.42 -5.86
CA ARG A 108 -9.18 -2.51 -6.59
C ARG A 108 -9.30 -1.35 -7.58
N ILE A 109 -9.38 -1.68 -8.87
CA ILE A 109 -9.62 -0.75 -9.97
C ILE A 109 -11.13 -0.56 -10.16
N ILE A 110 -11.55 0.67 -10.42
CA ILE A 110 -12.91 1.07 -10.79
C ILE A 110 -12.82 1.86 -12.10
N ALA A 111 -13.53 1.39 -13.13
CA ALA A 111 -13.59 2.08 -14.41
C ALA A 111 -14.57 3.27 -14.34
N LEU A 112 -14.09 4.47 -14.68
CA LEU A 112 -14.86 5.72 -14.56
C LEU A 112 -15.38 6.22 -15.91
N SER A 113 -14.54 6.20 -16.95
CA SER A 113 -14.87 6.69 -18.29
C SER A 113 -14.21 5.82 -19.36
N SER A 114 -14.72 5.87 -20.60
CA SER A 114 -14.09 5.16 -21.72
C SER A 114 -12.72 5.74 -22.03
N GLY A 115 -11.78 4.88 -22.43
CA GLY A 115 -10.40 5.29 -22.70
C GLY A 115 -9.41 4.14 -22.56
N THR A 116 -8.14 4.44 -22.74
CA THR A 116 -7.03 3.51 -22.49
C THR A 116 -6.06 4.19 -21.56
N GLU A 117 -5.67 3.50 -20.49
CA GLU A 117 -4.76 4.04 -19.49
C GLU A 117 -3.72 3.03 -19.03
N LEU A 118 -2.53 3.55 -18.73
CA LEU A 118 -1.40 2.78 -18.22
C LEU A 118 -1.25 3.02 -16.71
N ILE A 119 -1.70 2.06 -15.92
CA ILE A 119 -1.58 2.10 -14.46
C ILE A 119 -0.18 1.63 -14.08
N SER A 120 0.43 2.28 -13.09
CA SER A 120 1.68 1.81 -12.50
C SER A 120 1.47 1.35 -11.06
N ALA A 121 2.17 0.29 -10.67
CA ALA A 121 2.23 -0.12 -9.28
C ALA A 121 3.68 -0.32 -8.87
N ARG A 122 4.00 0.04 -7.63
CA ARG A 122 5.33 -0.11 -7.07
C ARG A 122 5.28 -0.72 -5.69
N TYR A 123 6.28 -1.51 -5.37
CA TYR A 123 6.45 -2.12 -4.07
C TYR A 123 7.90 -1.98 -3.60
N GLY A 124 8.07 -1.62 -2.33
CA GLY A 124 9.35 -1.56 -1.64
C GLY A 124 9.89 -0.15 -1.43
N TRP A 125 11.14 -0.06 -0.96
CA TRP A 125 11.73 1.18 -0.43
C TRP A 125 13.16 1.38 -0.93
N LYS A 126 13.51 2.63 -1.26
CA LYS A 126 14.82 3.19 -1.69
C LYS A 126 15.80 2.29 -2.47
N LEU A 127 16.35 1.25 -1.87
CA LEU A 127 17.32 0.35 -2.51
C LEU A 127 16.68 -0.91 -3.12
N ASN A 128 15.49 -1.31 -2.64
CA ASN A 128 14.76 -2.49 -3.06
C ASN A 128 13.36 -2.08 -3.54
N LEU A 129 13.30 -1.37 -4.67
CA LEU A 129 12.06 -0.91 -5.30
C LEU A 129 11.81 -1.70 -6.59
N ALA A 130 10.60 -2.24 -6.74
CA ALA A 130 10.13 -2.84 -7.97
C ALA A 130 8.93 -2.06 -8.53
N LEU A 131 8.86 -1.96 -9.86
CA LEU A 131 7.84 -1.23 -10.62
C LEU A 131 7.22 -2.18 -11.64
N VAL A 132 5.90 -2.12 -11.78
CA VAL A 132 5.11 -2.88 -12.76
C VAL A 132 4.05 -1.98 -13.38
N TRP A 133 3.58 -2.38 -14.56
CA TRP A 133 2.58 -1.65 -15.33
C TRP A 133 1.39 -2.55 -15.66
N VAL A 134 0.21 -1.95 -15.75
CA VAL A 134 -1.02 -2.62 -16.16
C VAL A 134 -1.68 -1.78 -17.24
N ASP A 135 -1.88 -2.37 -18.42
CA ASP A 135 -2.64 -1.76 -19.50
C ASP A 135 -4.14 -1.98 -19.26
N VAL A 136 -4.89 -0.90 -19.10
CA VAL A 136 -6.34 -0.96 -18.90
C VAL A 136 -7.06 -0.25 -20.04
N THR A 137 -7.95 -0.95 -20.71
CA THR A 137 -8.86 -0.38 -21.70
C THR A 137 -10.27 -0.39 -21.15
N VAL A 138 -10.87 0.78 -21.02
CA VAL A 138 -12.27 0.93 -20.62
C VAL A 138 -13.10 1.24 -21.85
N VAL A 139 -14.17 0.48 -22.05
CA VAL A 139 -15.13 0.70 -23.13
C VAL A 139 -16.50 1.06 -22.56
N ASP A 140 -17.16 2.04 -23.17
CA ASP A 140 -18.56 2.34 -22.88
C ASP A 140 -19.44 1.63 -23.92
N PRO A 141 -20.32 0.69 -23.54
CA PRO A 141 -21.21 0.03 -24.48
C PRO A 141 -22.23 0.98 -25.14
N LEU A 142 -22.40 2.20 -24.62
CA LEU A 142 -23.27 3.23 -25.16
C LEU A 142 -22.56 4.21 -26.11
N ASP A 143 -21.24 4.11 -26.26
CA ASP A 143 -20.42 4.91 -27.15
C ASP A 143 -19.92 4.03 -28.30
N THR A 144 -20.55 4.14 -29.48
CA THR A 144 -20.30 3.22 -30.60
C THR A 144 -19.10 3.60 -31.45
N ASP A 145 -18.72 4.88 -31.50
CA ASP A 145 -17.56 5.33 -32.28
C ASP A 145 -16.32 5.63 -31.43
N GLY A 146 -16.46 5.62 -30.10
CA GLY A 146 -15.37 5.66 -29.13
C GLY A 146 -14.83 7.06 -28.89
N ASP A 147 -15.60 8.10 -29.18
CA ASP A 147 -15.18 9.50 -29.02
C ASP A 147 -15.36 10.04 -27.59
N GLY A 148 -15.92 9.22 -26.69
CA GLY A 148 -16.22 9.56 -25.30
C GLY A 148 -17.60 10.19 -25.10
N VAL A 149 -18.43 10.28 -26.14
CA VAL A 149 -19.81 10.79 -26.10
C VAL A 149 -20.79 9.63 -26.26
N PRO A 150 -21.72 9.41 -25.31
CA PRO A 150 -22.75 8.41 -25.48
C PRO A 150 -23.64 8.68 -26.71
N ASN A 151 -23.98 7.64 -27.46
CA ASN A 151 -24.78 7.71 -28.68
C ASN A 151 -26.12 8.48 -28.51
N ASP A 152 -26.73 8.43 -27.33
CA ASP A 152 -28.00 9.12 -27.06
C ASP A 152 -27.83 10.65 -26.96
N VAL A 153 -26.64 11.12 -26.58
CA VAL A 153 -26.25 12.52 -26.60
C VAL A 153 -25.97 13.00 -28.02
N GLU A 154 -25.37 12.16 -28.87
CA GLU A 154 -25.07 12.50 -30.27
C GLU A 154 -26.33 12.70 -31.13
N LEU A 155 -27.38 11.94 -30.85
CA LEU A 155 -28.63 11.98 -31.60
C LEU A 155 -29.56 13.12 -31.16
N ALA A 156 -29.17 13.91 -30.16
CA ALA A 156 -29.97 15.04 -29.69
C ALA A 156 -29.98 16.17 -30.73
N PRO A 157 -31.15 16.74 -31.10
CA PRO A 157 -31.21 17.87 -32.01
C PRO A 157 -30.58 19.12 -31.37
N TRP A 158 -29.58 19.71 -32.02
CA TRP A 158 -28.94 20.96 -31.59
C TRP A 158 -29.99 22.09 -31.46
N PRO A 159 -29.92 22.93 -30.41
CA PRO A 159 -30.84 24.06 -30.22
C PRO A 159 -30.65 25.19 -31.25
#